data_AF-A0A1A9HKL8-F1
#
_entry.id   AF-A0A1A9HKL8-F1
#
_cell.length_a   1.000
_cell.length_b   1.000
_cell.length_c   1.000
_cell.angle_alpha   90.00
_cell.angle_beta   90.00
_cell.angle_gamma   90.00
#
_symmetry.space_group_name_H-M   'P 1'
#
loop_
_entity.id
_entity.type
_entity.pdbx_description
1 polymer ?
#
loop_
_entity_poly.entity_id
_entity_poly.type
_entity_poly.pdbx_seq_one_letter_code
_entity_poly.pdbx_strand_id
1 'polypeptide(L)' 'MASPQDLEALRASLRTCVDALHRRRASDIPEPLIERLVSQRWLEWRGGALCLTSDGESIYWQELA' A
#
# COMPACT_ATOMS: atom_id res chain seq x y z
N MET A 1 18.74 -1.53 -6.35
CA MET A 1 18.38 -0.27 -7.01
C MET A 1 16.94 -0.43 -7.48
N ALA A 2 15.97 0.17 -6.80
CA ALA A 2 14.58 0.15 -7.28
C ALA A 2 14.52 1.08 -8.50
N SER A 3 14.17 0.54 -9.65
CA SER A 3 14.03 1.35 -10.86
C SER A 3 12.83 2.28 -10.68
N PRO A 4 12.79 3.46 -11.30
CA PRO A 4 11.63 4.37 -11.20
C PRO A 4 10.30 3.69 -11.60
N GLN A 5 10.37 2.67 -12.46
CA GLN A 5 9.21 1.87 -12.88
C GLN A 5 8.65 0.97 -11.78
N ASP A 6 9.48 0.53 -10.82
CA ASP A 6 9.02 -0.23 -9.66
C ASP A 6 8.15 0.63 -8.74
N LEU A 7 8.41 1.94 -8.68
CA LEU A 7 7.68 2.85 -7.82
C LEU A 7 6.26 3.09 -8.32
N GLU A 8 6.09 3.38 -9.61
CA GLU A 8 4.76 3.57 -10.22
C GLU A 8 3.91 2.30 -10.10
N ALA A 9 4.48 1.13 -10.39
CA ALA A 9 3.81 -0.15 -10.19
C ALA A 9 3.41 -0.38 -8.72
N LEU A 10 4.27 0.02 -7.78
CA LEU A 10 3.98 -0.07 -6.36
C LEU A 10 2.88 0.91 -5.93
N ARG A 11 2.82 2.12 -6.49
CA ARG A 11 1.76 3.10 -6.21
C ARG A 11 0.40 2.62 -6.70
N ALA A 12 0.33 2.11 -7.93
CA ALA A 12 -0.89 1.49 -8.47
C ALA A 12 -1.35 0.30 -7.60
N SER A 13 -0.39 -0.49 -7.10
CA SER A 13 -0.64 -1.60 -6.19
C SER A 13 -1.11 -1.12 -4.81
N LEU A 14 -0.52 -0.04 -4.26
CA LEU A 14 -0.95 0.59 -3.01
C LEU A 14 -2.42 0.97 -3.09
N ARG A 15 -2.85 1.66 -4.16
CA ARG A 15 -4.25 2.05 -4.37
C ARG A 15 -5.20 0.85 -4.33
N THR A 16 -4.84 -0.23 -5.03
CA THR A 16 -5.61 -1.47 -5.04
C THR A 16 -5.68 -2.10 -3.65
N CYS A 17 -4.57 -2.11 -2.92
CA CYS A 17 -4.54 -2.57 -1.53
C CYS A 17 -5.44 -1.73 -0.63
N VAL A 18 -5.37 -0.40 -0.70
CA VAL A 18 -6.19 0.50 0.12
C VAL A 18 -7.68 0.25 -0.14
N ASP A 19 -8.10 0.15 -1.40
CA ASP A 19 -9.48 -0.15 -1.76
C ASP A 19 -9.93 -1.54 -1.24
N ALA A 20 -9.06 -2.56 -1.36
CA ALA A 20 -9.32 -3.88 -0.80
C ALA A 20 -9.44 -3.86 0.73
N LEU A 21 -8.58 -3.12 1.44
CA LEU A 21 -8.66 -2.93 2.90
C LEU A 21 -9.96 -2.23 3.30
N HIS A 22 -10.35 -1.16 2.60
CA HIS A 22 -11.63 -0.47 2.80
C HIS A 22 -12.84 -1.40 2.63
N ARG A 23 -12.77 -2.32 1.66
CA ARG A 23 -13.81 -3.34 1.42
C ARG A 23 -13.73 -4.54 2.36
N ARG A 24 -12.85 -4.53 3.35
CA ARG A 24 -12.55 -5.67 4.25
C ARG A 24 -12.10 -6.93 3.49
N ARG A 25 -11.50 -6.76 2.32
CA ARG A 25 -10.95 -7.81 1.45
C ARG A 25 -9.43 -7.87 1.53
N ALA A 26 -8.87 -7.71 2.73
CA ALA A 26 -7.43 -7.83 2.94
C ALA A 26 -6.87 -9.18 2.46
N SER A 27 -7.69 -10.24 2.52
CA SER A 27 -7.33 -11.59 2.05
C SER A 27 -7.16 -11.72 0.54
N ASP A 28 -7.61 -10.73 -0.25
CA ASP A 28 -7.43 -10.67 -1.71
C ASP A 28 -6.05 -10.09 -2.08
N ILE A 29 -5.39 -9.45 -1.11
CA ILE A 29 -4.10 -8.81 -1.31
C ILE A 29 -3.00 -9.87 -1.12
N PRO A 30 -2.10 -10.03 -2.10
CA PRO A 30 -0.98 -10.95 -1.94
C PRO A 30 -0.07 -10.51 -0.80
N GLU A 31 0.23 -11.42 0.13
CA GLU A 31 1.17 -11.21 1.24
C GLU A 31 2.51 -10.55 0.82
N PRO A 32 3.21 -10.99 -0.24
CA PRO A 32 4.46 -10.33 -0.64
C PRO A 32 4.27 -8.87 -1.06
N LEU A 33 3.08 -8.46 -1.48
CA LEU A 33 2.79 -7.07 -1.78
C LEU A 33 2.60 -6.26 -0.48
N ILE A 34 1.92 -6.82 0.52
CA ILE A 34 1.80 -6.20 1.85
C ILE A 34 3.18 -5.98 2.44
N GLU A 35 4.06 -6.99 2.43
CA GLU A 35 5.42 -6.87 2.94
C GLU A 35 6.23 -5.79 2.23
N ARG A 36 6.10 -5.67 0.90
CA ARG A 36 6.76 -4.60 0.13
C ARG A 36 6.25 -3.22 0.52
N LEU A 37 4.93 -3.05 0.67
CA LEU A 37 4.32 -1.77 1.05
C LEU A 37 4.67 -1.37 2.49
N VAL A 38 4.75 -2.35 3.40
CA VAL A 38 5.21 -2.14 4.78
C VAL A 38 6.71 -1.80 4.79
N SER A 39 7.53 -2.47 3.99
CA SER A 39 8.95 -2.17 3.86
C SER A 39 9.22 -0.77 3.30
N GLN A 40 8.32 -0.23 2.46
CA GLN A 40 8.39 1.15 1.97
C GLN A 40 7.83 2.18 2.97
N ARG A 41 7.36 1.74 4.14
CA ARG A 41 6.71 2.58 5.17
C ARG A 41 5.42 3.24 4.69
N TRP A 42 4.75 2.68 3.68
CA TRP A 42 3.44 3.18 3.20
C TRP A 42 2.28 2.54 3.94
N LEU A 43 2.48 1.32 4.42
CA LEU A 43 1.56 0.61 5.29
C LEU A 43 2.27 0.26 6.60
N GLU A 44 1.50 0.14 7.67
CA GLU A 44 1.98 -0.37 8.95
C GLU A 44 1.00 -1.37 9.55
N TRP A 45 1.53 -2.32 10.30
CA TRP A 45 0.73 -3.19 11.15
C TRP A 45 0.47 -2.49 12.47
N ARG A 46 -0.80 -2.12 12.71
CA ARG A 46 -1.26 -1.48 13.93
C ARG A 46 -2.26 -2.38 14.63
N GLY A 47 -1.85 -2.98 15.75
CA GLY A 47 -2.74 -3.79 16.60
C GLY A 47 -3.39 -4.98 15.89
N GLY A 48 -2.72 -5.58 14.90
CA GLY A 48 -3.24 -6.71 14.12
C GLY A 48 -4.06 -6.31 12.88
N ALA A 49 -4.24 -5.02 12.61
CA ALA A 49 -4.81 -4.51 11.37
C ALA A 49 -3.74 -3.81 10.52
N LEU A 50 -3.89 -3.88 9.20
CA LEU A 50 -3.05 -3.14 8.27
C LEU A 50 -3.64 -1.74 8.09
N CYS A 51 -2.87 -0.72 8.45
CA CYS A 51 -3.26 0.68 8.36
C CYS A 51 -2.34 1.45 7.40
N LEU A 52 -2.88 2.51 6.78
CA LEU A 52 -2.06 3.46 6.05
C LEU A 52 -1.23 4.32 7.01
N THR A 53 0.01 4.58 6.62
CA THR A 53 0.86 5.58 7.28
C THR A 53 0.63 6.96 6.66
N SER A 54 1.15 8.01 7.29
CA SER A 54 1.11 9.37 6.74
C SER A 54 1.79 9.47 5.36
N ASP A 55 2.90 8.74 5.16
CA ASP A 55 3.59 8.69 3.86
C ASP A 55 2.75 7.98 2.80
N GLY A 56 2.16 6.82 3.14
CA GLY A 56 1.27 6.09 2.24
C GLY A 56 0.01 6.88 1.89
N GLU A 57 -0.52 7.64 2.84
CA GLU A 57 -1.68 8.52 2.64
C GLU A 57 -1.35 9.65 1.66
N SER A 58 -0.21 10.31 1.83
CA SER A 58 0.21 11.37 0.91
C SER A 58 0.39 10.85 -0.52
N ILE A 59 0.91 9.63 -0.69
CA ILE A 59 1.06 8.99 -1.99
C ILE A 59 -0.29 8.57 -2.57
N TYR A 60 -1.18 8.00 -1.74
CA TYR A 60 -2.53 7.64 -2.14
C TYR A 60 -3.31 8.86 -2.64
N TRP A 61 -3.19 10.01 -1.96
CA TRP A 61 -3.78 11.28 -2.41
C TRP A 61 -3.18 11.76 -3.72
N GLN A 62 -1.86 11.62 -3.93
CA GLN A 62 -1.22 12.00 -5.19
C GLN A 62 -1.70 11.15 -6.37
N GLU A 63 -2.02 9.88 -6.18
CA GLU A 63 -2.55 9.01 -7.24
C GLU A 63 -4.05 9.20 -7.51
N LEU A 64 -4.77 9.87 -6.60
CA LEU A 64 -6.21 10.15 -6.74
C LEU A 64 -6.49 11.53 -7.35
N ALA A 65 -5.49 12.42 -7.37
CA ALA A 65 -5.55 13.77 -7.92
C ALA A 65 -5.32 13.77 -9.44
#